data_AF-A0A9P6KTV6-F1
#
_entry.id   AF-A0A9P6KTV6-F1
#
_cell.length_a   1.000
_cell.length_b   1.000
_cell.length_c   1.000
_cell.angle_alpha   90.00
_cell.angle_beta   90.00
_cell.angle_gamma   90.00
#
_symmetry.space_group_name_H-M   'P 1'
#
loop_
_entity.id
_entity.type
_entity.pdbx_description
1 polymer ?
#
loop_
_entity_poly.entity_id
_entity_poly.type
_entity_poly.pdbx_seq_one_letter_code
_entity_poly.pdbx_strand_id
1 'polypeptide(L)'
;MKSLLGAALTVVPLLGAAYTVDPPTTAASDTIEDCTLWATATSTSTCADLIEQGYALTPDQFNAYNPSQAAACKLIIGNSYCIEKNWSIPDPTRTTSSAAPGPTRPATDPATLLAVCEAQGSYVSYCERCLYHCQYETMYIEMCFSSIFGLINRYDSECWQHGGRDCANLAADRVCPKQ
;
A
#
# COMPACT_ATOMS: atom_id res chain seq x y z
N MET A 1 -57.19 34.63 -16.51
CA MET A 1 -55.80 35.10 -16.38
C MET A 1 -55.08 34.12 -15.46
N LYS A 2 -53.85 33.73 -15.85
CA LYS A 2 -53.18 32.47 -15.49
C LYS A 2 -52.79 32.37 -14.01
N SER A 3 -53.16 31.27 -13.36
CA SER A 3 -52.56 30.84 -12.08
C SER A 3 -51.19 30.24 -12.37
N LEU A 4 -50.14 30.88 -11.84
CA LEU A 4 -48.76 30.38 -11.87
C LEU A 4 -48.61 29.33 -10.76
N LEU A 5 -48.59 28.05 -11.14
CA LEU A 5 -48.08 27.00 -10.25
C LEU A 5 -46.56 27.15 -10.15
N GLY A 6 -46.08 27.57 -8.99
CA GLY A 6 -44.67 27.51 -8.64
C GLY A 6 -44.27 26.06 -8.42
N ALA A 7 -43.58 25.46 -9.40
CA ALA A 7 -42.90 24.19 -9.21
C ALA A 7 -41.72 24.42 -8.26
N ALA A 8 -41.84 23.98 -7.01
CA ALA A 8 -40.72 23.89 -6.10
C ALA A 8 -39.77 22.80 -6.64
N LEU A 9 -38.66 23.22 -7.26
CA LEU A 9 -37.53 22.33 -7.52
C LEU A 9 -36.94 21.95 -6.15
N THR A 10 -37.32 20.79 -5.64
CA THR A 10 -36.58 20.15 -4.56
C THR A 10 -35.21 19.78 -5.13
N VAL A 11 -34.19 20.56 -4.79
CA VAL A 11 -32.80 20.13 -4.98
C VAL A 11 -32.59 18.97 -4.04
N VAL A 12 -32.73 17.75 -4.55
CA VAL A 12 -32.26 16.55 -3.86
C VAL A 12 -30.75 16.72 -3.79
N PRO A 13 -30.15 16.83 -2.59
CA PRO A 13 -28.70 16.79 -2.51
C PRO A 13 -28.30 15.41 -3.01
N LEU A 14 -27.66 15.36 -4.18
CA LEU A 14 -26.83 14.21 -4.52
C LEU A 14 -25.79 14.16 -3.41
N LEU A 15 -25.99 13.22 -2.48
CA LEU A 15 -24.96 12.76 -1.57
C LEU A 15 -23.88 12.13 -2.46
N GLY A 16 -23.06 12.97 -3.09
CA GLY A 16 -21.78 12.52 -3.63
C GLY A 16 -20.98 12.01 -2.45
N ALA A 17 -20.49 10.78 -2.54
CA ALA A 17 -19.51 10.30 -1.58
C ALA A 17 -18.37 11.33 -1.53
N ALA A 18 -17.98 11.74 -0.31
CA ALA A 18 -16.89 12.67 -0.13
C ALA A 18 -15.59 11.87 -0.25
N TYR A 19 -14.97 11.93 -1.42
CA TYR A 19 -13.69 11.28 -1.66
C TYR A 19 -12.54 12.17 -1.18
N THR A 20 -11.39 11.58 -0.79
CA THR A 20 -10.17 12.33 -0.44
C THR A 20 -9.72 13.21 -1.61
N VAL A 21 -9.83 12.71 -2.84
CA VAL A 21 -9.70 13.47 -4.08
C VAL A 21 -10.97 13.27 -4.89
N ASP A 22 -11.63 14.35 -5.31
CA ASP A 22 -12.83 14.28 -6.13
C ASP A 22 -12.56 13.55 -7.46
N PRO A 23 -13.41 12.61 -7.87
CA PRO A 23 -13.26 11.92 -9.14
C PRO A 23 -13.45 12.92 -10.30
N PRO A 24 -12.67 12.81 -11.39
CA PRO A 24 -12.83 13.67 -12.56
C PRO A 24 -14.23 13.59 -13.19
N THR A 25 -14.88 12.44 -13.07
CA THR A 25 -16.23 12.15 -13.58
C THR A 25 -17.04 11.31 -12.59
N THR A 26 -18.13 10.70 -13.03
CA THR A 26 -18.95 9.82 -12.19
C THR A 26 -18.14 8.63 -11.66
N ALA A 27 -18.10 8.47 -10.34
CA ALA A 27 -17.62 7.26 -9.64
C ALA A 27 -18.81 6.48 -9.05
N ALA A 28 -18.65 5.17 -8.84
CA ALA A 28 -19.67 4.37 -8.17
C ALA A 28 -19.74 4.77 -6.68
N SER A 29 -20.94 4.81 -6.09
CA SER A 29 -21.12 5.28 -4.70
C SER A 29 -20.44 4.42 -3.64
N ASP A 30 -20.03 3.20 -4.00
CA ASP A 30 -19.32 2.25 -3.16
C ASP A 30 -17.82 2.17 -3.50
N THR A 31 -17.31 3.03 -4.40
CA THR A 31 -15.87 3.26 -4.52
C THR A 31 -15.34 3.78 -3.18
N ILE A 32 -14.15 3.34 -2.79
CA ILE A 32 -13.53 3.74 -1.52
C ILE A 32 -13.43 5.27 -1.41
N GLU A 33 -13.75 5.79 -0.21
CA GLU A 33 -13.72 7.23 0.05
C GLU A 33 -12.29 7.79 0.05
N ASP A 34 -11.29 7.01 0.47
CA ASP A 34 -9.90 7.45 0.56
C ASP A 34 -9.09 7.30 -0.74
N CYS A 35 -9.78 7.35 -1.88
CA CYS A 35 -9.15 7.36 -3.19
C CYS A 35 -8.36 8.64 -3.43
N THR A 36 -7.13 8.50 -3.92
CA THR A 36 -6.22 9.62 -4.20
C THR A 36 -5.80 9.72 -5.66
N LEU A 37 -6.04 8.69 -6.47
CA LEU A 37 -5.82 8.71 -7.92
C LEU A 37 -6.93 7.96 -8.67
N TRP A 38 -7.36 8.57 -9.78
CA TRP A 38 -8.48 8.10 -10.58
C TRP A 38 -8.06 7.84 -12.03
N ALA A 39 -8.55 6.75 -12.61
CA ALA A 39 -8.48 6.48 -14.03
C ALA A 39 -9.89 6.57 -14.65
N THR A 40 -10.02 7.28 -15.77
CA THR A 40 -11.30 7.37 -16.50
C THR A 40 -11.35 6.32 -17.60
N ALA A 41 -12.37 5.47 -17.60
CA ALA A 41 -12.52 4.43 -18.61
C ALA A 41 -12.91 5.03 -19.98
N THR A 42 -12.24 4.58 -21.03
CA THR A 42 -12.56 4.89 -22.43
C THR A 42 -13.19 3.67 -23.12
N SER A 43 -13.60 3.81 -24.38
CA SER A 43 -14.15 2.69 -25.17
C SER A 43 -13.14 1.56 -25.43
N THR A 44 -11.85 1.80 -25.26
CA THR A 44 -10.79 0.80 -25.43
C THR A 44 -10.16 0.35 -24.10
N SER A 45 -10.57 0.93 -22.97
CA SER A 45 -10.01 0.58 -21.67
C SER A 45 -10.42 -0.83 -21.25
N THR A 46 -9.44 -1.61 -20.83
CA THR A 46 -9.62 -2.84 -20.06
C THR A 46 -9.27 -2.60 -18.59
N CYS A 47 -9.67 -3.49 -17.70
CA CYS A 47 -9.22 -3.38 -16.30
C CYS A 47 -7.72 -3.54 -16.18
N ALA A 48 -7.09 -4.35 -17.04
CA ALA A 48 -5.63 -4.45 -17.06
C ALA A 48 -5.00 -3.07 -17.35
N ASP A 49 -5.52 -2.33 -18.33
CA ASP A 49 -5.00 -0.98 -18.65
C ASP A 49 -5.21 0.02 -17.50
N LEU A 50 -6.34 -0.06 -16.78
CA LEU A 50 -6.57 0.81 -15.62
C LEU A 50 -5.70 0.40 -14.43
N ILE A 51 -5.48 -0.89 -14.25
CA ILE A 51 -4.61 -1.45 -13.20
C ILE A 51 -3.17 -1.05 -13.46
N GLU A 52 -2.67 -1.12 -14.70
CA GLU A 52 -1.31 -0.70 -15.07
C GLU A 52 -1.05 0.79 -14.81
N GLN A 53 -2.10 1.63 -14.82
CA GLN A 53 -2.00 3.04 -14.44
C GLN A 53 -1.85 3.23 -12.93
N GLY A 54 -2.34 2.29 -12.12
CA GLY A 54 -2.11 2.26 -10.68
C GLY A 54 -0.75 1.64 -10.39
N TYR A 55 0.20 2.43 -9.91
CA TYR A 55 1.55 1.95 -9.58
C TYR A 55 1.49 0.68 -8.69
N ALA A 56 1.87 -0.48 -9.23
CA ALA A 56 1.83 -1.79 -8.57
C ALA A 56 0.43 -2.24 -8.04
N LEU A 57 -0.66 -1.71 -8.58
CA LEU A 57 -2.01 -2.13 -8.22
C LEU A 57 -2.26 -3.58 -8.66
N THR A 58 -2.81 -4.40 -7.77
CA THR A 58 -3.24 -5.76 -8.13
C THR A 58 -4.72 -5.78 -8.55
N PRO A 59 -5.17 -6.80 -9.31
CA PRO A 59 -6.60 -6.97 -9.61
C PRO A 59 -7.47 -7.03 -8.35
N ASP A 60 -7.00 -7.67 -7.28
CA ASP A 60 -7.74 -7.77 -6.02
C ASP A 60 -7.89 -6.41 -5.32
N GLN A 61 -6.87 -5.56 -5.38
CA GLN A 61 -6.96 -4.19 -4.86
C GLN A 61 -7.85 -3.33 -5.72
N PHE A 62 -7.71 -3.39 -7.05
CA PHE A 62 -8.62 -2.70 -7.96
C PHE A 62 -10.07 -3.10 -7.69
N ASN A 63 -10.31 -4.38 -7.38
CA ASN A 63 -11.60 -4.90 -6.97
C ASN A 63 -12.06 -4.34 -5.63
N ALA A 64 -11.18 -4.32 -4.63
CA ALA A 64 -11.48 -3.75 -3.32
C ALA A 64 -11.76 -2.25 -3.38
N TYR A 65 -11.10 -1.52 -4.29
CA TYR A 65 -11.26 -0.08 -4.44
C TYR A 65 -12.54 0.28 -5.21
N ASN A 66 -13.03 -0.62 -6.07
CA ASN A 66 -14.19 -0.40 -6.94
C ASN A 66 -15.19 -1.59 -6.91
N PRO A 67 -15.79 -1.93 -5.77
CA PRO A 67 -16.44 -3.22 -5.53
C PRO A 67 -17.56 -3.56 -6.51
N SER A 68 -18.44 -2.59 -6.77
CA SER A 68 -19.63 -2.71 -7.64
C SER A 68 -19.29 -2.84 -9.14
N GLN A 69 -18.07 -2.48 -9.56
CA GLN A 69 -17.71 -2.44 -10.99
C GLN A 69 -16.57 -3.38 -11.39
N ALA A 70 -15.88 -3.93 -10.39
CA ALA A 70 -14.68 -4.72 -10.62
C ALA A 70 -14.95 -6.24 -10.57
N ALA A 71 -16.08 -6.68 -10.00
CA ALA A 71 -16.49 -8.09 -9.94
C ALA A 71 -16.74 -8.79 -11.30
N ALA A 72 -16.56 -8.12 -12.44
CA ALA A 72 -16.59 -8.72 -13.78
C ALA A 72 -15.85 -7.90 -14.85
N CYS A 73 -14.98 -6.96 -14.45
CA CYS A 73 -14.36 -5.98 -15.34
C CYS A 73 -15.36 -5.26 -16.28
N LYS A 74 -16.51 -4.82 -15.74
CA LYS A 74 -17.54 -4.13 -16.54
C LYS A 74 -17.34 -2.62 -16.43
N LEU A 75 -16.32 -2.13 -17.11
CA LEU A 75 -16.05 -0.70 -17.16
C LEU A 75 -17.18 0.04 -17.89
N ILE A 76 -17.66 1.13 -17.31
CA ILE A 76 -18.62 2.06 -17.89
C ILE A 76 -17.80 3.19 -18.51
N ILE A 77 -17.94 3.35 -19.83
CA ILE A 77 -17.22 4.40 -20.57
C ILE A 77 -17.57 5.77 -19.97
N GLY A 78 -16.53 6.54 -19.65
CA GLY A 78 -16.64 7.86 -19.06
C GLY A 78 -16.68 7.90 -17.53
N ASN A 79 -16.76 6.75 -16.85
CA ASN A 79 -16.70 6.71 -15.38
C ASN A 79 -15.27 6.72 -14.86
N SER A 80 -15.12 7.22 -13.63
CA SER A 80 -13.87 7.24 -12.87
C SER A 80 -13.75 6.03 -11.97
N TYR A 81 -12.55 5.43 -11.96
CA TYR A 81 -12.18 4.24 -11.21
C TYR A 81 -10.99 4.56 -10.32
N CYS A 82 -11.06 4.17 -9.05
CA CYS A 82 -9.98 4.40 -8.11
C CYS A 82 -8.81 3.44 -8.39
N ILE A 83 -7.61 3.99 -8.54
CA ILE A 83 -6.38 3.22 -8.82
C ILE A 83 -5.26 3.47 -7.81
N GLU A 84 -5.48 4.37 -6.84
CA GLU A 84 -4.58 4.62 -5.72
C GLU A 84 -5.38 4.98 -4.47
N LYS A 85 -4.95 4.43 -3.34
CA LYS A 85 -5.54 4.67 -2.03
C LYS A 85 -4.52 5.41 -1.15
N ASN A 86 -4.97 6.46 -0.47
CA ASN A 86 -4.20 7.11 0.60
C ASN A 86 -2.76 7.54 0.20
N TRP A 87 -2.58 8.09 -1.00
CA TRP A 87 -1.31 8.63 -1.49
C TRP A 87 -0.14 7.63 -1.48
N SER A 88 -0.44 6.34 -1.66
CA SER A 88 0.53 5.26 -1.50
C SER A 88 0.41 4.20 -2.58
N ILE A 89 1.56 3.60 -2.92
CA ILE A 89 1.63 2.40 -3.74
C ILE A 89 0.95 1.27 -2.94
N PRO A 90 -0.08 0.61 -3.50
CA PRO A 90 -0.74 -0.51 -2.87
C PRO A 90 0.27 -1.61 -2.51
N ASP A 91 0.34 -1.99 -1.23
CA ASP A 91 1.15 -3.13 -0.76
C ASP A 91 0.64 -4.40 -1.45
N PRO A 92 1.44 -5.18 -2.21
CA PRO A 92 0.96 -6.37 -2.91
C PRO A 92 0.12 -7.25 -1.97
N THR A 93 -1.17 -7.39 -2.32
CA THR A 93 -2.17 -8.04 -1.47
C THR A 93 -1.69 -9.42 -1.05
N ARG A 94 -1.22 -9.54 0.19
CA ARG A 94 -0.99 -10.82 0.84
C ARG A 94 -2.36 -11.48 0.97
N THR A 95 -2.64 -12.47 0.15
CA THR A 95 -3.88 -13.24 0.17
C THR A 95 -4.13 -13.76 1.59
N THR A 96 -4.98 -13.08 2.37
CA THR A 96 -5.43 -13.60 3.66
C THR A 96 -6.47 -14.66 3.40
N SER A 97 -6.01 -15.88 3.11
CA SER A 97 -6.82 -17.06 3.31
C SER A 97 -6.98 -17.23 4.81
N SER A 98 -8.21 -17.06 5.30
CA SER A 98 -8.60 -17.31 6.69
C SER A 98 -8.46 -18.81 6.99
N ALA A 99 -7.24 -19.24 7.30
CA ALA A 99 -6.98 -20.41 8.10
C ALA A 99 -6.63 -19.95 9.52
N ALA A 100 -7.13 -20.66 10.52
CA ALA A 100 -6.85 -20.46 11.95
C ALA A 100 -5.35 -20.22 12.21
N PRO A 101 -4.94 -19.53 13.30
CA PRO A 101 -3.54 -19.29 13.61
C PRO A 101 -2.83 -20.61 13.94
N GLY A 102 -2.31 -21.26 12.92
CA GLY A 102 -1.23 -22.22 13.04
C GLY A 102 0.10 -21.49 13.18
N PRO A 103 1.18 -22.16 13.65
CA PRO A 103 2.49 -21.53 13.74
C PRO A 103 2.93 -21.07 12.34
N THR A 104 3.00 -19.77 12.12
CA THR A 104 3.49 -19.16 10.88
C THR A 104 4.97 -19.45 10.74
N ARG A 105 5.32 -20.59 10.14
CA ARG A 105 6.71 -20.93 9.82
C ARG A 105 7.30 -19.80 8.95
N PRO A 106 8.54 -19.36 9.21
CA PRO A 106 9.26 -18.46 8.30
C PRO A 106 9.13 -18.94 6.84
N ALA A 107 8.85 -18.00 5.93
CA ALA A 107 8.74 -18.32 4.51
C ALA A 107 10.13 -18.57 3.89
N THR A 108 11.18 -18.08 4.55
CA THR A 108 12.56 -18.12 4.09
C THR A 108 13.44 -18.82 5.12
N ASP A 109 14.35 -19.68 4.66
CA ASP A 109 15.32 -20.37 5.51
C ASP A 109 16.27 -19.36 6.20
N PRO A 110 16.50 -19.45 7.53
CA PRO A 110 17.38 -18.52 8.25
C PRO A 110 18.78 -18.39 7.67
N ALA A 111 19.35 -19.45 7.09
CA ALA A 111 20.67 -19.36 6.46
C ALA A 111 20.65 -18.49 5.20
N THR A 112 19.56 -18.51 4.44
CA THR A 112 19.37 -17.63 3.27
C THR A 112 19.22 -16.18 3.71
N LEU A 113 18.44 -15.92 4.78
CA LEU A 113 18.30 -14.57 5.35
C LEU A 113 19.64 -14.03 5.83
N LEU A 114 20.43 -14.85 6.51
CA LEU A 114 21.75 -14.45 7.02
C LEU A 114 22.71 -14.14 5.87
N ALA A 115 22.79 -15.01 4.85
CA ALA A 115 23.66 -14.79 3.69
C ALA A 115 23.32 -13.51 2.92
N VAL A 116 22.02 -13.24 2.71
CA VAL A 116 21.56 -12.01 2.05
C VAL A 116 21.88 -10.78 2.90
N CYS A 117 21.64 -10.86 4.21
CA CYS A 117 21.97 -9.77 5.13
C CYS A 117 23.47 -9.44 5.15
N GLU A 118 24.33 -10.46 5.22
CA GLU A 118 25.79 -10.28 5.23
C GLU A 118 26.32 -9.73 3.90
N ALA A 119 25.68 -10.08 2.77
CA ALA A 119 26.06 -9.59 1.45
C ALA A 119 25.89 -8.07 1.28
N GLN A 120 25.05 -7.43 2.10
CA GLN A 120 24.85 -5.96 2.10
C GLN A 120 26.09 -5.20 2.61
N GLY A 121 26.98 -5.84 3.37
CA GLY A 121 28.26 -5.27 3.83
C GLY A 121 28.20 -4.19 4.91
N SER A 122 27.03 -3.61 5.20
CA SER A 122 26.81 -2.66 6.29
C SER A 122 26.08 -3.32 7.47
N TYR A 123 26.39 -2.95 8.71
CA TYR A 123 25.70 -3.44 9.92
C TYR A 123 25.63 -4.98 10.05
N VAL A 124 26.54 -5.71 9.40
CA VAL A 124 26.54 -7.18 9.31
C VAL A 124 26.62 -7.86 10.67
N SER A 125 27.27 -7.23 11.66
CA SER A 125 27.32 -7.69 13.05
C SER A 125 25.95 -7.79 13.74
N TYR A 126 24.91 -7.21 13.14
CA TYR A 126 23.55 -7.21 13.66
C TYR A 126 22.61 -8.13 12.88
N CYS A 127 23.09 -8.81 11.84
CA CYS A 127 22.27 -9.62 10.94
C CYS A 127 21.44 -10.67 11.67
N GLU A 128 22.05 -11.49 12.54
CA GLU A 128 21.33 -12.53 13.31
C GLU A 128 20.15 -11.95 14.12
N ARG A 129 20.31 -10.74 14.64
CA ARG A 129 19.27 -10.05 15.41
C ARG A 129 18.17 -9.46 14.53
N CYS A 130 18.48 -9.17 13.27
CA CYS A 130 17.57 -8.51 12.33
C CYS A 130 16.81 -9.47 11.41
N LEU A 131 17.16 -10.77 11.37
CA LEU A 131 16.56 -11.73 10.42
C LEU A 131 15.04 -11.79 10.49
N TYR A 132 14.45 -11.61 11.69
CA TYR A 132 13.01 -11.71 11.89
C TYR A 132 12.21 -10.64 11.12
N HIS A 133 12.82 -9.50 10.79
CA HIS A 133 12.17 -8.44 10.02
C HIS A 133 11.86 -8.89 8.59
N CYS A 134 12.71 -9.74 8.01
CA CYS A 134 12.63 -10.14 6.61
C CYS A 134 12.21 -11.61 6.42
N GLN A 135 11.88 -12.33 7.51
CA GLN A 135 11.64 -13.78 7.47
C GLN A 135 10.39 -14.23 6.69
N TYR A 136 9.56 -13.27 6.29
CA TYR A 136 8.36 -13.49 5.48
C TYR A 136 8.49 -12.91 4.06
N GLU A 137 9.61 -12.25 3.77
CA GLU A 137 9.92 -11.73 2.45
C GLU A 137 10.61 -12.83 1.64
N THR A 138 10.13 -13.09 0.42
CA THR A 138 10.71 -14.10 -0.48
C THR A 138 11.32 -13.49 -1.74
N MET A 139 10.74 -12.40 -2.24
CA MET A 139 11.16 -11.74 -3.49
C MET A 139 11.98 -10.47 -3.26
N TYR A 140 11.83 -9.84 -2.09
CA TYR A 140 12.40 -8.52 -1.79
C TYR A 140 13.29 -8.52 -0.54
N ILE A 141 13.89 -9.67 -0.22
CA ILE A 141 14.74 -9.84 0.96
C ILE A 141 15.87 -8.79 0.98
N GLU A 142 16.52 -8.55 -0.16
CA GLU A 142 17.56 -7.53 -0.32
C GLU A 142 17.04 -6.11 0.01
N MET A 143 15.86 -5.74 -0.51
CA MET A 143 15.26 -4.43 -0.23
C MET A 143 14.80 -4.31 1.22
N CYS A 144 14.36 -5.40 1.83
CA CYS A 144 14.01 -5.45 3.24
C CYS A 144 15.25 -5.15 4.11
N PHE A 145 16.36 -5.87 3.92
CA PHE A 145 17.59 -5.60 4.68
C PHE A 145 18.17 -4.22 4.39
N SER A 146 18.11 -3.76 3.14
CA SER A 146 18.50 -2.39 2.79
C SER A 146 17.70 -1.33 3.57
N SER A 147 16.39 -1.54 3.72
CA SER A 147 15.52 -0.64 4.49
C SER A 147 15.83 -0.66 5.98
N ILE A 148 16.06 -1.85 6.55
CA ILE A 148 16.46 -2.01 7.95
C ILE A 148 17.80 -1.32 8.22
N PHE A 149 18.79 -1.49 7.33
CA PHE A 149 20.10 -0.84 7.46
C PHE A 149 20.04 0.66 7.23
N GLY A 150 19.15 1.14 6.36
CA GLY A 150 18.84 2.56 6.24
C GLY A 150 18.32 3.16 7.54
N LEU A 151 17.48 2.43 8.28
CA LEU A 151 16.97 2.87 9.56
C LEU A 151 18.03 2.84 10.67
N ILE A 152 18.87 1.80 10.73
CA ILE A 152 20.01 1.74 11.65
C ILE A 152 20.95 2.92 11.38
N ASN A 153 21.31 3.16 10.11
CA ASN A 153 22.18 4.27 9.73
C ASN A 153 21.62 5.64 10.13
N ARG A 154 20.30 5.83 9.99
CA ARG A 154 19.64 7.06 10.44
C ARG A 154 19.83 7.27 11.94
N TYR A 155 19.53 6.26 12.76
CA TYR A 155 19.65 6.38 14.21
C TYR A 155 21.11 6.46 14.69
N ASP A 156 22.03 5.77 14.02
CA ASP A 156 23.46 5.87 14.27
C ASP A 156 23.94 7.31 14.02
N SER A 157 23.55 7.89 12.88
CA SER A 157 23.87 9.28 12.55
C SER A 157 23.25 10.28 13.53
N GLU A 158 21.97 10.14 13.88
CA GLU A 158 21.32 10.99 14.88
C GLU A 158 22.05 10.92 16.23
N CYS A 159 22.41 9.72 16.68
CA CYS A 159 23.15 9.54 17.93
C CYS A 159 24.51 10.27 17.91
N TRP A 160 25.26 10.20 16.81
CA TRP A 160 26.52 10.94 16.69
C TRP A 160 26.32 12.46 16.68
N GLN A 161 25.26 12.95 16.04
CA GLN A 161 24.94 14.39 16.02
C GLN A 161 24.63 14.94 17.42
N HIS A 162 24.14 14.09 18.33
CA HIS A 162 23.84 14.45 19.72
C HIS A 162 24.98 14.12 20.71
N GLY A 163 26.19 13.81 20.21
CA GLY A 163 27.35 13.51 21.07
C GLY A 163 27.25 12.17 21.79
N GLY A 164 26.44 11.25 21.25
CA GLY A 164 26.29 9.89 21.75
C GLY A 164 27.56 9.07 21.64
N ARG A 165 27.52 7.87 22.23
CA ARG A 165 28.58 6.87 22.17
C ARG A 165 27.95 5.53 21.89
N ASP A 166 28.71 4.64 21.28
CA ASP A 166 28.22 3.29 20.93
C ASP A 166 26.99 3.32 20.01
N CYS A 167 26.94 4.31 19.12
CA CYS A 167 25.75 4.66 18.35
C CYS A 167 25.27 3.55 17.41
N ALA A 168 26.17 2.77 16.82
CA ALA A 168 25.81 1.61 16.01
C ALA A 168 25.06 0.55 16.83
N ASN A 169 25.50 0.27 18.07
CA ASN A 169 24.80 -0.66 18.96
C ASN A 169 23.47 -0.10 19.45
N LEU A 170 23.40 1.18 19.82
CA LEU A 170 22.15 1.83 20.23
C LEU A 170 21.12 1.87 19.08
N ALA A 171 21.57 2.15 17.86
CA ALA A 171 20.75 2.13 16.67
C ALA A 171 20.26 0.71 16.35
N ALA A 172 21.15 -0.28 16.39
CA ALA A 172 20.78 -1.68 16.19
C ALA A 172 19.87 -2.22 17.30
N ASP A 173 20.04 -1.80 18.56
CA ASP A 173 19.14 -2.16 19.67
C ASP A 173 17.74 -1.58 19.49
N ARG A 174 17.64 -0.39 18.88
CA ARG A 174 16.37 0.25 18.58
C ARG A 174 15.64 -0.42 17.40
N VAL A 175 16.37 -0.83 16.37
CA VAL A 175 15.78 -1.41 15.15
C VAL A 175 15.61 -2.92 15.26
N CYS A 176 16.59 -3.61 15.83
CA CYS A 176 16.64 -5.07 15.98
C CYS A 176 16.89 -5.44 17.44
N PRO A 177 15.94 -5.19 18.36
CA PRO A 177 16.09 -5.49 19.78
C PRO A 177 16.47 -6.96 20.01
N LYS A 178 17.29 -7.19 21.04
CA LYS A 178 17.67 -8.55 21.46
C LYS A 178 16.42 -9.27 21.95
N GLN A 179 16.18 -10.47 21.45
CA GLN A 179 15.07 -11.34 21.85
C GLN A 179 15.38 -12.13 23.12
#